data_AF-A0A8H6A2W3-F1
#
_entry.id   AF-A0A8H6A2W3-F1
#
_cell.length_a   1.000
_cell.length_b   1.000
_cell.length_c   1.000
_cell.angle_alpha   90.00
_cell.angle_beta   90.00
_cell.angle_gamma   90.00
#
_symmetry.space_group_name_H-M   'P 1'
#
loop_
_entity.id
_entity.type
_entity.pdbx_description
1 polymer ?
#
loop_
_entity_poly.entity_id
_entity_poly.type
_entity_poly.pdbx_seq_one_letter_code
_entity_poly.pdbx_strand_id
1 'polypeptide(L)'
;MLPEHNSVYKPGMDKATKEEDSIQTKEPIPADKDEIGHVDKYKEQDHSADSELSRSLESRHLVMFSVGSSIGMALWLGAGTSLINGGPAAIFLGYCIVGSIAWAVAQAAGELAVLYPLASAFPQYAVKFVDKAPAFTVGWAYSFSASVTLANELQGVVTVLSFWTQSVPTAVWLSVFFVVILITVVCAVKFFGEVEAILSTVKLFWIVVMILSCIVISAAGAPNHQKTGFEYWNSMPFTNGFKGFLSVMATSIFSMGGFEFGGIAAAEARNLLRSVSKALNTIWLRLTLFYVVCGLMVTITISFQNPDEGINASPYMIAFRNAGIPGLAHATNAVIFISVASSENA
;
A
#
# COMPACT_ATOMS: atom_id res chain seq x y z
N MET A 1 28.11 -36.87 -65.11
CA MET A 1 26.88 -36.84 -65.93
C MET A 1 25.92 -35.87 -65.29
N LEU A 2 25.31 -35.05 -66.14
CA LEU A 2 24.27 -34.03 -65.92
C LEU A 2 24.74 -32.61 -65.54
N PRO A 3 24.61 -31.64 -66.48
CA PRO A 3 24.75 -30.21 -66.23
C PRO A 3 23.38 -29.55 -65.98
N GLU A 4 23.44 -28.31 -65.45
CA GLU A 4 22.32 -27.39 -65.27
C GLU A 4 21.63 -27.01 -66.59
N HIS A 5 20.33 -26.67 -66.51
CA HIS A 5 19.73 -25.74 -67.46
C HIS A 5 18.62 -24.91 -66.79
N ASN A 6 18.90 -23.61 -66.68
CA ASN A 6 17.94 -22.55 -66.39
C ASN A 6 17.12 -22.26 -67.66
N SER A 7 15.81 -22.00 -67.58
CA SER A 7 15.09 -21.17 -68.56
C SER A 7 13.66 -20.86 -68.11
N VAL A 8 13.39 -19.57 -67.96
CA VAL A 8 12.08 -18.94 -67.73
C VAL A 8 11.41 -18.68 -69.08
N TYR A 9 10.12 -19.02 -69.23
CA TYR A 9 9.24 -18.40 -70.24
C TYR A 9 7.76 -18.40 -69.79
N LYS A 10 7.21 -17.21 -69.53
CA LYS A 10 5.77 -16.82 -69.64
C LYS A 10 5.63 -16.08 -71.00
N PRO A 11 4.45 -15.73 -71.60
CA PRO A 11 3.06 -15.65 -71.07
C PRO A 11 1.92 -16.01 -72.10
N GLY A 12 0.64 -15.80 -71.71
CA GLY A 12 -0.48 -15.42 -72.61
C GLY A 12 -1.50 -16.51 -72.96
N MET A 13 -2.57 -16.66 -72.18
CA MET A 13 -3.95 -16.19 -72.47
C MET A 13 -4.67 -16.94 -73.60
N ASP A 14 -5.63 -17.78 -73.21
CA ASP A 14 -6.91 -17.84 -73.90
C ASP A 14 -8.07 -17.98 -72.89
N LYS A 15 -9.19 -17.35 -73.25
CA LYS A 15 -10.24 -16.89 -72.35
C LYS A 15 -11.35 -17.93 -72.12
N ALA A 16 -11.86 -17.88 -70.88
CA ALA A 16 -13.26 -17.96 -70.47
C ALA A 16 -14.04 -19.28 -70.58
N THR A 17 -14.34 -19.85 -69.40
CA THR A 17 -15.72 -20.18 -69.05
C THR A 17 -15.94 -19.76 -67.58
N LYS A 18 -17.01 -18.99 -67.35
CA LYS A 18 -17.43 -18.41 -66.07
C LYS A 18 -18.14 -19.46 -65.21
N GLU A 19 -17.83 -19.53 -63.92
CA GLU A 19 -18.83 -19.81 -62.88
C GLU A 19 -18.61 -18.79 -61.75
N GLU A 20 -19.60 -17.89 -61.59
CA GLU A 20 -19.73 -16.94 -60.50
C GLU A 20 -20.43 -17.67 -59.35
N ASP A 21 -19.74 -17.90 -58.22
CA ASP A 21 -20.39 -18.41 -57.01
C ASP A 21 -20.46 -17.29 -55.96
N SER A 22 -21.70 -16.85 -55.71
CA SER A 22 -22.08 -15.74 -54.85
C SER A 22 -21.76 -16.03 -53.37
N ILE A 23 -21.12 -15.08 -52.70
CA ILE A 23 -20.92 -15.10 -51.24
C ILE A 23 -22.30 -14.96 -50.56
N GLN A 24 -22.87 -16.08 -50.11
CA GLN A 24 -24.07 -16.08 -49.25
C GLN A 24 -23.69 -15.67 -47.82
N THR A 25 -24.20 -14.53 -47.38
CA THR A 25 -24.15 -14.13 -45.96
C THR A 25 -25.13 -15.02 -45.19
N LYS A 26 -24.62 -15.91 -44.32
CA LYS A 26 -25.47 -16.69 -43.40
C LYS A 26 -26.12 -15.75 -42.38
N GLU A 27 -27.44 -15.87 -42.22
CA GLU A 27 -28.22 -15.19 -41.18
C GLU A 27 -27.76 -15.62 -39.78
N PRO A 28 -27.89 -14.74 -38.76
CA PRO A 28 -27.52 -15.07 -37.39
C PRO A 28 -28.48 -16.11 -36.81
N ILE A 29 -27.89 -17.16 -36.23
CA ILE A 29 -28.60 -18.26 -35.58
C ILE A 29 -29.35 -17.69 -34.35
N PRO A 30 -30.66 -17.96 -34.18
CA PRO A 30 -31.38 -17.51 -33.00
C PRO A 30 -30.85 -18.26 -31.76
N ALA A 31 -30.49 -17.49 -30.72
CA ALA A 31 -30.01 -18.03 -29.46
C ALA A 31 -31.15 -18.79 -28.74
N ASP A 32 -30.99 -20.10 -28.63
CA ASP A 32 -31.78 -20.93 -27.74
C ASP A 32 -31.43 -20.56 -26.29
N LYS A 33 -32.45 -20.24 -25.47
CA LYS A 33 -32.24 -19.70 -24.12
C LYS A 33 -32.00 -20.79 -23.08
N ASP A 34 -32.03 -22.05 -23.48
CA ASP A 34 -31.95 -23.20 -22.56
C ASP A 34 -30.61 -23.95 -22.60
N GLU A 35 -29.64 -23.53 -23.43
CA GLU A 35 -28.24 -24.01 -23.41
C GLU A 35 -27.29 -23.02 -22.73
N ILE A 36 -27.53 -22.74 -21.44
CA ILE A 36 -26.47 -22.16 -20.61
C ILE A 36 -25.56 -23.32 -20.21
N GLY A 37 -24.49 -23.50 -20.99
CA GLY A 37 -23.47 -24.50 -20.77
C GLY A 37 -23.06 -24.59 -19.31
N HIS A 38 -23.17 -25.79 -18.75
CA HIS A 38 -22.58 -26.14 -17.46
C HIS A 38 -21.08 -25.86 -17.57
N VAL A 39 -20.61 -24.80 -16.92
CA VAL A 39 -19.17 -24.55 -16.79
C VAL A 39 -18.64 -25.67 -15.91
N ASP A 40 -17.94 -26.63 -16.53
CA ASP A 40 -17.21 -27.66 -15.80
C ASP A 40 -16.35 -26.97 -14.74
N LYS A 41 -16.70 -27.20 -13.47
CA LYS A 41 -15.86 -26.81 -12.34
C LYS A 41 -14.53 -27.54 -12.52
N TYR A 42 -13.51 -26.82 -12.96
CA TYR A 42 -12.12 -27.26 -12.77
C TYR A 42 -11.97 -27.57 -11.27
N LYS A 43 -11.94 -28.86 -10.93
CA LYS A 43 -11.52 -29.32 -9.60
C LYS A 43 -10.01 -29.15 -9.53
N GLU A 44 -9.57 -27.91 -9.35
CA GLU A 44 -8.25 -27.68 -8.78
C GLU A 44 -8.34 -28.09 -7.32
N GLN A 45 -7.48 -29.01 -6.93
CA GLN A 45 -7.39 -29.53 -5.58
C GLN A 45 -6.78 -28.41 -4.71
N ASP A 46 -7.64 -27.50 -4.29
CA ASP A 46 -7.30 -26.36 -3.46
C ASP A 46 -6.83 -26.91 -2.11
N HIS A 47 -5.53 -26.79 -1.83
CA HIS A 47 -4.96 -27.05 -0.51
C HIS A 47 -5.14 -25.84 0.43
N SER A 48 -5.92 -24.84 0.02
CA SER A 48 -6.37 -23.76 0.88
C SER A 48 -7.50 -24.28 1.77
N ALA A 49 -7.34 -24.16 3.08
CA ALA A 49 -8.33 -24.58 4.05
C ALA A 49 -9.74 -24.06 3.68
N ASP A 50 -10.69 -24.99 3.49
CA ASP A 50 -12.15 -24.77 3.50
C ASP A 50 -12.58 -24.25 4.89
N SER A 51 -12.10 -23.09 5.27
CA SER A 51 -12.71 -22.30 6.32
C SER A 51 -13.75 -21.44 5.63
N GLU A 52 -15.03 -21.79 5.77
CA GLU A 52 -16.13 -20.83 5.63
C GLU A 52 -15.84 -19.63 6.54
N LEU A 53 -15.07 -18.66 6.04
CA LEU A 53 -14.81 -17.41 6.73
C LEU A 53 -16.17 -16.71 6.80
N SER A 54 -16.70 -16.57 8.00
CA SER A 54 -18.01 -15.97 8.22
C SER A 54 -18.04 -14.59 7.56
N ARG A 55 -18.79 -14.46 6.46
CA ARG A 55 -19.08 -13.22 5.71
C ARG A 55 -19.88 -12.21 6.55
N SER A 56 -19.36 -11.82 7.72
CA SER A 56 -20.08 -11.05 8.73
C SER A 56 -19.56 -9.62 8.90
N LEU A 57 -18.52 -9.21 8.17
CA LEU A 57 -18.02 -7.83 8.22
C LEU A 57 -18.66 -7.00 7.11
N GLU A 58 -19.41 -5.96 7.47
CA GLU A 58 -19.90 -4.96 6.52
C GLU A 58 -18.72 -4.38 5.71
N SER A 59 -18.88 -4.28 4.39
CA SER A 59 -17.87 -3.76 3.45
C SER A 59 -17.24 -2.41 3.88
N ARG A 60 -17.94 -1.60 4.69
CA ARG A 60 -17.42 -0.34 5.23
C ARG A 60 -16.34 -0.55 6.30
N HIS A 61 -16.50 -1.51 7.21
CA HIS A 61 -15.51 -1.82 8.24
C HIS A 61 -14.23 -2.39 7.64
N LEU A 62 -14.36 -3.20 6.58
CA LEU A 62 -13.21 -3.75 5.86
C LEU A 62 -12.38 -2.67 5.14
N VAL A 63 -13.03 -1.67 4.54
CA VAL A 63 -12.31 -0.53 3.93
C VAL A 63 -11.62 0.30 5.00
N MET A 64 -12.27 0.50 6.14
CA MET A 64 -11.70 1.26 7.26
C MET A 64 -10.50 0.55 7.90
N PHE A 65 -10.62 -0.77 8.07
CA PHE A 65 -9.53 -1.67 8.46
C PHE A 65 -8.37 -1.55 7.46
N SER A 66 -8.63 -1.73 6.17
CA SER A 66 -7.58 -1.72 5.14
C SER A 66 -6.79 -0.40 5.13
N VAL A 67 -7.47 0.74 5.29
CA VAL A 67 -6.80 2.04 5.36
C VAL A 67 -6.04 2.20 6.68
N GLY A 68 -6.63 1.80 7.81
CA GLY A 68 -6.03 1.96 9.13
C GLY A 68 -4.85 1.02 9.42
N SER A 69 -4.85 -0.17 8.83
CA SER A 69 -3.72 -1.11 8.89
C SER A 69 -2.58 -0.66 7.97
N SER A 70 -2.90 -0.06 6.81
CA SER A 70 -1.89 0.53 5.90
C SER A 70 -1.23 1.80 6.45
N ILE A 71 -1.75 2.36 7.54
CA ILE A 71 -1.17 3.52 8.23
C ILE A 71 -0.48 3.04 9.51
N GLY A 72 0.80 2.69 9.38
CA GLY A 72 1.64 2.17 10.47
C GLY A 72 2.80 3.09 10.84
N MET A 73 3.86 2.50 11.40
CA MET A 73 5.09 3.19 11.80
C MET A 73 5.70 4.03 10.68
N ALA A 74 5.59 3.56 9.44
CA ALA A 74 6.21 4.17 8.27
C ALA A 74 5.79 5.64 8.03
N LEU A 75 4.51 5.97 8.27
CA LEU A 75 4.03 7.37 8.22
C LEU A 75 4.66 8.20 9.33
N TRP A 76 4.69 7.66 10.54
CA TRP A 76 4.94 8.40 11.78
C TRP A 76 6.43 8.60 12.09
N LEU A 77 7.26 7.59 11.86
CA LEU A 77 8.69 7.61 12.16
C LEU A 77 9.53 7.65 10.88
N GLY A 78 9.11 6.92 9.83
CA GLY A 78 9.83 6.86 8.56
C GLY A 78 10.06 8.24 7.93
N ALA A 79 9.08 9.13 8.04
CA ALA A 79 9.15 10.49 7.51
C ALA A 79 10.33 11.32 8.07
N GLY A 80 10.78 11.07 9.29
CA GLY A 80 11.90 11.81 9.92
C GLY A 80 13.23 11.45 9.25
N THR A 81 13.49 10.15 9.11
CA THR A 81 14.65 9.61 8.40
C THR A 81 14.68 10.03 6.93
N SER A 82 13.52 10.02 6.27
CA SER A 82 13.39 10.50 4.89
C SER A 82 13.70 12.00 4.76
N LEU A 83 13.36 12.81 5.77
CA LEU A 83 13.58 14.27 5.74
C LEU A 83 15.06 14.61 5.86
N ILE A 84 15.77 13.97 6.77
CA ILE A 84 17.22 14.16 6.95
C ILE A 84 17.96 13.72 5.69
N ASN A 85 17.60 12.55 5.14
CA ASN A 85 18.34 11.95 4.04
C ASN A 85 18.03 12.54 2.66
N GLY A 86 16.77 12.89 2.36
CA GLY A 86 16.39 13.38 1.04
C GLY A 86 16.05 14.86 0.97
N GLY A 87 15.52 15.41 2.06
CA GLY A 87 15.09 16.80 2.13
C GLY A 87 13.61 17.02 1.79
N PRO A 88 13.13 18.26 1.94
CA PRO A 88 11.73 18.63 1.79
C PRO A 88 11.09 18.20 0.46
N ALA A 89 11.73 18.57 -0.65
CA ALA A 89 11.19 18.31 -1.98
C ALA A 89 11.26 16.81 -2.35
N ALA A 90 12.28 16.10 -1.86
CA ALA A 90 12.44 14.67 -2.11
C ALA A 90 11.30 13.85 -1.49
N ILE A 91 10.85 14.19 -0.27
CA ILE A 91 9.70 13.53 0.38
C ILE A 91 8.43 13.71 -0.44
N PHE A 92 8.12 14.96 -0.77
CA PHE A 92 6.88 15.27 -1.48
C PHE A 92 6.83 14.60 -2.85
N LEU A 93 7.92 14.72 -3.63
CA LEU A 93 8.03 14.07 -4.93
C LEU A 93 8.05 12.56 -4.81
N GLY A 94 8.74 12.00 -3.81
CA GLY A 94 8.79 10.57 -3.53
C GLY A 94 7.40 9.98 -3.33
N TYR A 95 6.58 10.57 -2.45
CA TYR A 95 5.21 10.11 -2.24
C TYR A 95 4.30 10.33 -3.47
N CYS A 96 4.49 11.39 -4.24
CA CYS A 96 3.73 11.59 -5.48
C CYS A 96 4.05 10.52 -6.54
N ILE A 97 5.35 10.21 -6.73
CA ILE A 97 5.80 9.23 -7.72
C ILE A 97 5.40 7.83 -7.29
N VAL A 98 5.71 7.44 -6.05
CA VAL A 98 5.32 6.14 -5.51
C VAL A 98 3.80 5.99 -5.50
N GLY A 99 3.06 7.04 -5.17
CA GLY A 99 1.60 7.04 -5.27
C GLY A 99 1.09 6.75 -6.67
N SER A 100 1.69 7.34 -7.70
CA SER A 100 1.30 7.04 -9.09
C SER A 100 1.66 5.61 -9.52
N ILE A 101 2.79 5.07 -9.06
CA ILE A 101 3.17 3.66 -9.28
C ILE A 101 2.16 2.74 -8.58
N ALA A 102 1.84 3.01 -7.31
CA ALA A 102 0.86 2.25 -6.53
C ALA A 102 -0.53 2.28 -7.19
N TRP A 103 -0.92 3.40 -7.81
CA TRP A 103 -2.17 3.50 -8.55
C TRP A 103 -2.21 2.56 -9.74
N ALA A 104 -1.14 2.55 -10.55
CA ALA A 104 -1.04 1.70 -11.72
C ALA A 104 -1.10 0.22 -11.33
N VAL A 105 -0.39 -0.16 -10.26
CA VAL A 105 -0.44 -1.52 -9.70
C VAL A 105 -1.84 -1.86 -9.18
N ALA A 106 -2.50 -0.94 -8.48
CA ALA A 106 -3.85 -1.14 -7.96
C ALA A 106 -4.88 -1.31 -9.10
N GLN A 107 -4.77 -0.58 -10.20
CA GLN A 107 -5.65 -0.78 -11.37
C GLN A 107 -5.43 -2.16 -11.99
N ALA A 108 -4.17 -2.54 -12.27
CA ALA A 108 -3.85 -3.83 -12.86
C ALA A 108 -4.30 -5.00 -11.98
N ALA A 109 -4.06 -4.90 -10.66
CA ALA A 109 -4.53 -5.89 -9.70
C ALA A 109 -6.06 -5.93 -9.62
N GLY A 110 -6.74 -4.79 -9.70
CA GLY A 110 -8.20 -4.69 -9.69
C GLY A 110 -8.84 -5.35 -10.91
N GLU A 111 -8.29 -5.17 -12.10
CA GLU A 111 -8.77 -5.83 -13.32
C GLU A 111 -8.60 -7.35 -13.23
N LEU A 112 -7.44 -7.82 -12.76
CA LEU A 112 -7.20 -9.24 -12.55
C LEU A 112 -8.13 -9.84 -11.49
N ALA A 113 -8.35 -9.14 -10.38
CA ALA A 113 -9.27 -9.55 -9.32
C ALA A 113 -10.71 -9.68 -9.78
N VAL A 114 -11.12 -8.87 -10.74
CA VAL A 114 -12.45 -8.93 -11.34
C VAL A 114 -12.58 -10.07 -12.35
N LEU A 115 -11.59 -10.22 -13.23
CA LEU A 115 -11.62 -11.23 -14.30
C LEU A 115 -11.40 -12.65 -13.78
N TYR A 116 -10.57 -12.78 -12.74
CA TYR A 116 -10.17 -14.06 -12.18
C TYR A 116 -10.21 -14.02 -10.65
N PRO A 117 -11.40 -14.18 -10.05
CA PRO A 117 -11.53 -14.20 -8.59
C PRO A 117 -10.89 -15.47 -8.02
N LEU A 118 -9.60 -15.40 -7.68
CA LEU A 118 -8.86 -16.46 -6.99
C LEU A 118 -8.69 -16.07 -5.52
N ALA A 119 -8.92 -17.02 -4.61
CA ALA A 119 -8.61 -16.85 -3.19
C ALA A 119 -7.09 -16.69 -3.02
N SER A 120 -6.63 -15.73 -2.21
CA SER A 120 -5.19 -15.40 -2.07
C SER A 120 -4.52 -14.94 -3.39
N ALA A 121 -5.12 -13.91 -3.99
CA ALA A 121 -4.94 -13.48 -5.37
C ALA A 121 -3.50 -13.28 -5.90
N PHE A 122 -2.58 -12.64 -5.15
CA PHE A 122 -1.35 -12.10 -5.76
C PHE A 122 -0.33 -13.17 -6.22
N PRO A 123 0.10 -14.14 -5.39
CA PRO A 123 0.98 -15.21 -5.87
C PRO A 123 0.28 -16.15 -6.87
N GLN A 124 -1.03 -16.34 -6.72
CA GLN A 124 -1.83 -17.19 -7.62
C GLN A 124 -1.91 -16.60 -9.04
N TYR A 125 -1.98 -15.27 -9.19
CA TYR A 125 -1.87 -14.65 -10.52
C TYR A 125 -0.52 -14.91 -11.17
N ALA A 126 0.58 -14.93 -10.41
CA ALA A 126 1.90 -15.26 -10.96
C ALA A 126 1.96 -16.71 -11.45
N VAL A 127 1.33 -17.66 -10.74
CA VAL A 127 1.23 -19.06 -11.18
C VAL A 127 0.45 -19.16 -12.49
N LYS A 128 -0.64 -18.41 -12.61
CA LYS A 128 -1.56 -18.50 -13.75
C LYS A 128 -1.04 -17.82 -15.02
N PHE A 129 -0.39 -16.66 -14.89
CA PHE A 129 -0.02 -15.82 -16.03
C PHE A 129 1.46 -15.82 -16.38
N VAL A 130 2.33 -16.26 -15.47
CA VAL A 130 3.79 -16.23 -15.68
C VAL A 130 4.37 -17.63 -15.70
N ASP A 131 4.64 -18.20 -14.52
CA ASP A 131 5.14 -19.56 -14.31
C ASP A 131 5.20 -19.87 -12.80
N LYS A 132 5.33 -21.15 -12.43
CA LYS A 132 5.46 -21.58 -11.03
C LYS A 132 6.73 -21.05 -10.35
N ALA A 133 7.86 -20.90 -11.07
CA ALA A 133 9.12 -20.42 -10.51
C ALA A 133 9.07 -18.94 -10.02
N PRO A 134 8.63 -17.96 -10.84
CA PRO A 134 8.44 -16.59 -10.36
C PRO A 134 7.34 -16.49 -9.30
N ALA A 135 6.29 -17.32 -9.37
CA ALA A 135 5.27 -17.36 -8.33
C ALA A 135 5.83 -17.80 -6.97
N PHE A 136 6.67 -18.83 -6.95
CA PHE A 136 7.39 -19.26 -5.74
C PHE A 136 8.25 -18.12 -5.18
N THR A 137 8.96 -17.41 -6.05
CA THR A 137 9.82 -16.27 -5.68
C THR A 137 9.00 -15.13 -5.05
N VAL A 138 7.86 -14.77 -5.66
CA VAL A 138 6.94 -13.75 -5.14
C VAL A 138 6.35 -14.15 -3.79
N GLY A 139 5.95 -15.41 -3.62
CA GLY A 139 5.44 -15.92 -2.35
C GLY A 139 6.46 -15.80 -1.19
N TRP A 140 7.73 -16.16 -1.46
CA TRP A 140 8.80 -15.99 -0.48
C TRP A 140 9.16 -14.52 -0.25
N ALA A 141 9.19 -13.70 -1.29
CA ALA A 141 9.42 -12.26 -1.15
C ALA A 141 8.35 -11.60 -0.27
N TYR A 142 7.08 -11.99 -0.44
CA TYR A 142 5.98 -11.50 0.39
C TYR A 142 6.11 -11.96 1.85
N SER A 143 6.46 -13.24 2.06
CA SER A 143 6.69 -13.80 3.40
C SER A 143 7.85 -13.10 4.13
N PHE A 144 8.93 -12.81 3.42
CA PHE A 144 10.07 -12.07 3.95
C PHE A 144 9.71 -10.61 4.22
N SER A 145 8.98 -9.96 3.31
CA SER A 145 8.47 -8.59 3.49
C SER A 145 7.60 -8.48 4.75
N ALA A 146 6.68 -9.42 4.97
CA ALA A 146 5.85 -9.46 6.17
C ALA A 146 6.69 -9.63 7.45
N SER A 147 7.69 -10.51 7.42
CA SER A 147 8.60 -10.74 8.56
C SER A 147 9.44 -9.51 8.90
N VAL A 148 9.97 -8.82 7.87
CA VAL A 148 10.73 -7.58 8.05
C VAL A 148 9.82 -6.45 8.56
N THR A 149 8.59 -6.37 8.06
CA THR A 149 7.61 -5.38 8.51
C THR A 149 7.29 -5.57 9.99
N LEU A 150 7.03 -6.80 10.43
CA LEU A 150 6.79 -7.11 11.85
C LEU A 150 7.97 -6.69 12.74
N ALA A 151 9.20 -7.00 12.32
CA ALA A 151 10.40 -6.59 13.06
C ALA A 151 10.55 -5.05 13.12
N ASN A 152 10.19 -4.36 12.04
CA ASN A 152 10.27 -2.92 11.93
C ASN A 152 9.23 -2.21 12.80
N GLU A 153 8.00 -2.71 12.84
CA GLU A 153 6.96 -2.19 13.74
C GLU A 153 7.33 -2.41 15.21
N LEU A 154 7.88 -3.60 15.58
CA LEU A 154 8.36 -3.89 16.95
C LEU A 154 9.43 -2.91 17.41
N GLN A 155 10.37 -2.59 16.51
CA GLN A 155 11.36 -1.56 16.76
C GLN A 155 10.70 -0.17 16.91
N GLY A 156 9.65 0.10 16.15
CA GLY A 156 8.83 1.30 16.26
C GLY A 156 8.22 1.48 17.65
N VAL A 157 7.61 0.44 18.24
CA VAL A 157 7.03 0.48 19.59
C VAL A 157 8.07 0.90 20.63
N VAL A 158 9.27 0.33 20.55
CA VAL A 158 10.34 0.64 21.50
C VAL A 158 10.87 2.06 21.32
N THR A 159 10.99 2.52 20.07
CA THR A 159 11.35 3.92 19.76
C THR A 159 10.33 4.90 20.35
N VAL A 160 9.04 4.59 20.23
CA VAL A 160 7.95 5.41 20.79
C VAL A 160 7.96 5.38 22.32
N LEU A 161 8.22 4.23 22.95
CA LEU A 161 8.32 4.13 24.42
C LEU A 161 9.52 4.86 25.01
N SER A 162 10.61 4.92 24.25
CA SER A 162 11.85 5.63 24.63
C SER A 162 11.63 7.13 24.84
N PHE A 163 10.50 7.68 24.39
CA PHE A 163 10.06 9.03 24.71
C PHE A 163 9.64 9.20 26.17
N TRP A 164 8.97 8.21 26.78
CA TRP A 164 8.53 8.29 28.19
C TRP A 164 9.55 7.72 29.17
N THR A 165 10.23 6.64 28.81
CA THR A 165 11.25 6.04 29.67
C THR A 165 12.35 5.35 28.87
N GLN A 166 13.59 5.58 29.29
CA GLN A 166 14.78 4.88 28.78
C GLN A 166 15.44 4.03 29.88
N SER A 167 14.78 3.89 31.03
CA SER A 167 15.32 3.17 32.19
C SER A 167 15.39 1.66 31.97
N VAL A 168 14.61 1.14 31.03
CA VAL A 168 14.52 -0.30 30.72
C VAL A 168 15.24 -0.57 29.39
N PRO A 169 16.10 -1.60 29.30
CA PRO A 169 16.79 -1.93 28.06
C PRO A 169 15.83 -2.26 26.91
N THR A 170 16.18 -1.82 25.70
CA THR A 170 15.44 -2.06 24.45
C THR A 170 15.06 -3.53 24.27
N ALA A 171 15.97 -4.46 24.56
CA ALA A 171 15.76 -5.90 24.42
C ALA A 171 14.63 -6.46 25.30
N VAL A 172 14.44 -5.89 26.49
CA VAL A 172 13.37 -6.30 27.41
C VAL A 172 12.02 -5.88 26.83
N TRP A 173 11.91 -4.63 26.36
CA TRP A 173 10.68 -4.16 25.72
C TRP A 173 10.33 -4.97 24.46
N LEU A 174 11.31 -5.21 23.57
CA LEU A 174 11.10 -6.06 22.40
C LEU A 174 10.55 -7.44 22.78
N SER A 175 11.14 -8.08 23.79
CA SER A 175 10.71 -9.41 24.25
C SER A 175 9.29 -9.40 24.82
N VAL A 176 8.93 -8.36 25.59
CA VAL A 176 7.60 -8.22 26.18
C VAL A 176 6.54 -8.02 25.09
N PHE A 177 6.76 -7.09 24.15
CA PHE A 177 5.79 -6.85 23.08
C PHE A 177 5.66 -8.03 22.13
N PHE A 178 6.76 -8.72 21.83
CA PHE A 178 6.71 -9.95 21.05
C PHE A 178 5.82 -11.02 21.70
N VAL A 179 5.93 -11.23 23.02
CA VAL A 179 5.07 -12.16 23.76
C VAL A 179 3.60 -11.70 23.75
N VAL A 180 3.34 -10.39 23.91
CA VAL A 180 1.97 -9.84 23.86
C VAL A 180 1.33 -10.08 22.49
N ILE A 181 2.05 -9.89 21.40
CA ILE A 181 1.57 -10.18 20.04
C ILE A 181 1.24 -11.67 19.91
N LEU A 182 2.16 -12.56 20.33
CA LEU A 182 1.93 -14.01 20.27
C LEU A 182 0.67 -14.43 21.04
N ILE A 183 0.43 -13.85 22.23
CA ILE A 183 -0.77 -14.12 23.02
C ILE A 183 -2.02 -13.61 22.29
N THR A 184 -1.94 -12.42 21.70
CA THR A 184 -3.08 -11.80 21.00
C THR A 184 -3.48 -12.61 19.76
N VAL A 185 -2.51 -13.10 19.00
CA VAL A 185 -2.71 -13.99 17.84
C VAL A 185 -3.42 -15.29 18.25
N VAL A 186 -3.09 -15.87 19.41
CA VAL A 186 -3.67 -17.13 19.87
C VAL A 186 -5.07 -16.95 20.51
N CYS A 187 -5.31 -15.84 21.23
CA CYS A 187 -6.48 -15.71 22.10
C CYS A 187 -7.62 -14.83 21.56
N ALA A 188 -7.39 -13.93 20.58
CA ALA A 188 -8.28 -12.79 20.34
C ALA A 188 -8.89 -12.65 18.93
N VAL A 189 -8.88 -13.70 18.10
CA VAL A 189 -9.28 -13.62 16.68
C VAL A 189 -10.68 -13.01 16.45
N LYS A 190 -11.66 -13.27 17.34
CA LYS A 190 -13.04 -12.77 17.17
C LYS A 190 -13.24 -11.31 17.59
N PHE A 191 -12.49 -10.83 18.58
CA PHE A 191 -12.65 -9.46 19.11
C PHE A 191 -11.73 -8.45 18.40
N PHE A 192 -10.70 -8.95 17.72
CA PHE A 192 -9.71 -8.13 17.04
C PHE A 192 -10.31 -7.20 15.99
N GLY A 193 -11.22 -7.69 15.14
CA GLY A 193 -11.78 -6.89 14.05
C GLY A 193 -12.54 -5.63 14.51
N GLU A 194 -13.25 -5.70 15.64
CA GLU A 194 -13.97 -4.54 16.21
C GLU A 194 -13.00 -3.55 16.87
N VAL A 195 -12.04 -4.06 17.64
CA VAL A 195 -11.01 -3.23 18.28
C VAL A 195 -10.20 -2.50 17.21
N GLU A 196 -9.76 -3.19 16.18
CA GLU A 196 -8.97 -2.62 15.10
C GLU A 196 -9.73 -1.54 14.32
N ALA A 197 -11.04 -1.71 14.10
CA ALA A 197 -11.87 -0.69 13.49
C ALA A 197 -11.93 0.59 14.35
N ILE A 198 -12.04 0.46 15.67
CA ILE A 198 -12.02 1.58 16.61
C ILE A 198 -10.64 2.25 16.60
N LEU A 199 -9.56 1.46 16.70
CA LEU A 199 -8.20 1.99 16.68
C LEU A 199 -7.89 2.72 15.36
N SER A 200 -8.30 2.15 14.23
CA SER A 200 -8.20 2.77 12.91
C SER A 200 -8.96 4.10 12.83
N THR A 201 -10.12 4.21 13.48
CA THR A 201 -10.87 5.47 13.58
C THR A 201 -10.08 6.53 14.32
N VAL A 202 -9.47 6.17 15.45
CA VAL A 202 -8.64 7.07 16.26
C VAL A 202 -7.41 7.52 15.46
N LYS A 203 -6.72 6.60 14.78
CA LYS A 203 -5.56 6.91 13.91
C LYS A 203 -5.93 7.95 12.85
N LEU A 204 -7.01 7.70 12.09
CA LEU A 204 -7.46 8.60 11.03
C LEU A 204 -7.90 9.97 11.55
N PHE A 205 -8.60 10.01 12.68
CA PHE A 205 -8.96 11.26 13.35
C PHE A 205 -7.71 12.05 13.75
N TRP A 206 -6.70 11.37 14.31
CA TRP A 206 -5.47 12.02 14.75
C TRP A 206 -4.66 12.62 13.60
N ILE A 207 -4.65 11.97 12.43
CA ILE A 207 -4.02 12.52 11.22
C ILE A 207 -4.62 13.88 10.86
N VAL A 208 -5.95 14.04 10.98
CA VAL A 208 -6.60 15.33 10.71
C VAL A 208 -6.17 16.38 11.74
N VAL A 209 -6.17 16.03 13.03
CA VAL A 209 -5.71 16.92 14.12
C VAL A 209 -4.26 17.36 13.89
N MET A 210 -3.41 16.41 13.51
CA MET A 210 -2.01 16.63 13.15
C MET A 210 -1.85 17.63 12.01
N ILE A 211 -2.54 17.40 10.89
CA ILE A 211 -2.47 18.28 9.72
C ILE A 211 -2.90 19.71 10.08
N LEU A 212 -4.03 19.86 10.78
CA LEU A 212 -4.51 21.17 11.21
C LEU A 212 -3.53 21.87 12.14
N SER A 213 -2.93 21.12 13.08
CA SER A 213 -1.94 21.67 14.02
C SER A 213 -0.67 22.11 13.30
N CYS A 214 -0.16 21.33 12.34
CA CYS A 214 0.99 21.71 11.52
C CYS A 214 0.71 22.98 10.69
N ILE A 215 -0.49 23.12 10.13
CA ILE A 215 -0.90 24.34 9.42
C ILE A 215 -0.84 25.56 10.36
N VAL A 216 -1.40 25.44 11.57
CA VAL A 216 -1.39 26.52 12.57
C VAL A 216 0.04 26.87 12.99
N ILE A 217 0.90 25.88 13.23
CA ILE A 217 2.31 26.09 13.59
C ILE A 217 3.04 26.81 12.43
N SER A 218 2.86 26.36 11.20
CA SER A 218 3.50 26.96 10.02
C SER A 218 3.10 28.43 9.79
N ALA A 219 1.90 28.82 10.24
CA ALA A 219 1.36 30.17 10.17
C ALA A 219 1.76 31.07 11.36
N ALA A 220 2.70 30.63 12.21
CA ALA A 220 3.12 31.29 13.45
C ALA A 220 2.05 31.36 14.55
N GLY A 221 1.05 30.47 14.50
CA GLY A 221 0.05 30.32 15.57
C GLY A 221 0.56 29.52 16.79
N ALA A 222 1.80 29.03 16.75
CA ALA A 222 2.41 28.34 17.86
C ALA A 222 2.90 29.31 18.95
N PRO A 223 2.95 28.89 20.23
CA PRO A 223 3.50 29.68 21.34
C PRO A 223 4.90 30.26 21.11
N ASN A 224 5.71 29.60 20.28
CA ASN A 224 7.04 30.08 19.89
C ASN A 224 7.02 31.27 18.91
N HIS A 225 5.86 31.61 18.32
CA HIS A 225 5.63 32.68 17.33
C HIS A 225 6.59 32.64 16.12
N GLN A 226 7.22 31.49 15.85
CA GLN A 226 8.12 31.33 14.72
C GLN A 226 7.32 30.96 13.48
N LYS A 227 7.52 31.73 12.40
CA LYS A 227 6.90 31.45 11.10
C LYS A 227 7.83 30.59 10.26
N THR A 228 7.59 29.29 10.23
CA THR A 228 8.40 28.35 9.45
C THR A 228 7.98 28.32 7.98
N GLY A 229 6.68 28.31 7.68
CA GLY A 229 6.16 28.31 6.30
C GLY A 229 6.90 27.36 5.36
N PHE A 230 7.33 27.86 4.20
CA PHE A 230 8.15 27.13 3.22
C PHE A 230 9.65 27.46 3.31
N GLU A 231 10.15 27.90 4.47
CA GLU A 231 11.55 28.30 4.65
C GLU A 231 12.53 27.16 4.30
N TYR A 232 12.23 25.93 4.73
CA TYR A 232 13.07 24.77 4.45
C TYR A 232 13.10 24.39 2.96
N TRP A 233 12.00 24.63 2.25
CA TRP A 233 11.90 24.40 0.82
C TRP A 233 12.74 25.40 0.01
N ASN A 234 12.82 26.65 0.49
CA ASN A 234 13.58 27.70 -0.17
C ASN A 234 15.08 27.64 0.14
N SER A 235 15.46 27.13 1.31
CA SER A 235 16.86 27.06 1.75
C SER A 235 17.60 25.87 1.13
N MET A 236 17.10 24.64 1.33
CA MET A 236 17.72 23.43 0.79
C MET A 236 16.65 22.37 0.51
N PRO A 237 16.05 22.37 -0.69
CA PRO A 237 14.99 21.43 -1.03
C PRO A 237 15.46 19.96 -1.12
N PHE A 238 16.75 19.74 -1.39
CA PHE A 238 17.38 18.42 -1.46
C PHE A 238 18.66 18.39 -0.61
N THR A 239 18.72 17.54 0.42
CA THR A 239 19.86 17.49 1.37
C THR A 239 21.02 16.63 0.88
N ASN A 240 20.77 15.60 0.04
CA ASN A 240 21.80 14.69 -0.49
C ASN A 240 21.67 14.44 -2.01
N GLY A 241 21.13 15.42 -2.73
CA GLY A 241 20.92 15.34 -4.18
C GLY A 241 20.13 14.09 -4.60
N PHE A 242 20.54 13.47 -5.72
CA PHE A 242 19.83 12.31 -6.28
C PHE A 242 19.90 11.05 -5.40
N LYS A 243 21.02 10.84 -4.68
CA LYS A 243 21.16 9.71 -3.74
C LYS A 243 20.16 9.83 -2.58
N GLY A 244 19.99 11.04 -2.06
CA GLY A 244 18.98 11.33 -1.05
C GLY A 244 17.56 11.05 -1.57
N PHE A 245 17.27 11.50 -2.79
CA PHE A 245 15.99 11.24 -3.44
C PHE A 245 15.69 9.73 -3.58
N LEU A 246 16.65 8.91 -4.02
CA LEU A 246 16.46 7.46 -4.13
C LEU A 246 16.24 6.79 -2.77
N SER A 247 16.93 7.23 -1.72
CA SER A 247 16.72 6.73 -0.35
C SER A 247 15.30 6.99 0.15
N VAL A 248 14.77 8.18 -0.17
CA VAL A 248 13.37 8.53 0.13
C VAL A 248 12.38 7.67 -0.66
N MET A 249 12.66 7.36 -1.92
CA MET A 249 11.77 6.48 -2.69
C MET A 249 11.61 5.10 -2.04
N ALA A 250 12.67 4.48 -1.54
CA ALA A 250 12.59 3.18 -0.88
C ALA A 250 11.70 3.22 0.37
N THR A 251 11.85 4.26 1.19
CA THR A 251 11.00 4.47 2.38
C THR A 251 9.56 4.79 1.98
N SER A 252 9.33 5.61 0.96
CA SER A 252 7.98 5.88 0.43
C SER A 252 7.29 4.63 -0.12
N ILE A 253 8.00 3.75 -0.85
CA ILE A 253 7.47 2.47 -1.35
C ILE A 253 7.02 1.60 -0.18
N PHE A 254 7.85 1.47 0.84
CA PHE A 254 7.51 0.73 2.04
C PHE A 254 6.29 1.33 2.76
N SER A 255 6.26 2.65 2.94
CA SER A 255 5.14 3.36 3.59
C SER A 255 3.81 3.22 2.85
N MET A 256 3.84 3.14 1.52
CA MET A 256 2.62 3.03 0.71
C MET A 256 2.16 1.59 0.50
N GLY A 257 2.77 0.60 1.15
CA GLY A 257 2.28 -0.77 1.20
C GLY A 257 0.92 -0.88 1.90
N GLY A 258 0.19 -1.96 1.63
CA GLY A 258 -1.06 -2.31 2.31
C GLY A 258 -2.35 -1.96 1.56
N PHE A 259 -2.29 -1.22 0.45
CA PHE A 259 -3.47 -0.98 -0.39
C PHE A 259 -4.05 -2.28 -0.97
N GLU A 260 -3.23 -3.32 -1.09
CA GLU A 260 -3.57 -4.67 -1.53
C GLU A 260 -4.58 -5.38 -0.63
N PHE A 261 -4.55 -5.13 0.69
CA PHE A 261 -5.47 -5.77 1.65
C PHE A 261 -6.93 -5.37 1.39
N GLY A 262 -7.14 -4.14 0.92
CA GLY A 262 -8.44 -3.65 0.48
C GLY A 262 -9.00 -4.39 -0.74
N GLY A 263 -8.11 -4.84 -1.63
CA GLY A 263 -8.48 -5.63 -2.80
C GLY A 263 -8.96 -7.03 -2.42
N ILE A 264 -8.25 -7.67 -1.48
CA ILE A 264 -8.61 -9.00 -0.95
C ILE A 264 -9.97 -8.94 -0.24
N ALA A 265 -10.16 -7.95 0.63
CA ALA A 265 -11.42 -7.78 1.36
C ALA A 265 -12.60 -7.45 0.43
N ALA A 266 -12.37 -6.67 -0.64
CA ALA A 266 -13.40 -6.39 -1.64
C ALA A 266 -13.74 -7.59 -2.53
N ALA A 267 -12.81 -8.54 -2.69
CA ALA A 267 -13.04 -9.78 -3.43
C ALA A 267 -14.04 -10.72 -2.74
N GLU A 268 -14.33 -10.51 -1.46
CA GLU A 268 -15.32 -11.29 -0.70
C GLU A 268 -16.75 -10.74 -0.81
N ALA A 269 -16.92 -9.55 -1.41
CA ALA A 269 -18.20 -8.84 -1.49
C ALA A 269 -19.19 -9.49 -2.49
N ARG A 270 -20.50 -9.32 -2.25
CA ARG A 270 -21.57 -9.86 -3.11
C ARG A 270 -21.51 -9.39 -4.57
N ASN A 271 -21.03 -8.18 -4.82
CA ASN A 271 -20.85 -7.66 -6.19
C ASN A 271 -19.36 -7.33 -6.40
N LEU A 272 -18.62 -8.35 -6.82
CA LEU A 272 -17.18 -8.32 -7.01
C LEU A 272 -16.74 -7.17 -7.94
N LEU A 273 -17.35 -7.12 -9.14
CA LEU A 273 -17.07 -6.13 -10.20
C LEU A 273 -17.06 -4.70 -9.68
N ARG A 274 -18.15 -4.27 -9.04
CA ARG A 274 -18.29 -2.88 -8.60
C ARG A 274 -17.56 -2.61 -7.29
N SER A 275 -17.46 -3.60 -6.41
CA SER A 275 -16.88 -3.43 -5.08
C SER A 275 -15.36 -3.34 -5.12
N VAL A 276 -14.70 -4.21 -5.89
CA VAL A 276 -13.24 -4.25 -6.01
C VAL A 276 -12.70 -2.96 -6.62
N SER A 277 -13.19 -2.58 -7.82
CA SER A 277 -12.70 -1.37 -8.50
C SER A 277 -12.97 -0.09 -7.70
N LYS A 278 -14.11 -0.03 -6.97
CA LYS A 278 -14.42 1.13 -6.12
C LYS A 278 -13.56 1.15 -4.86
N ALA A 279 -13.36 0.01 -4.20
CA ALA A 279 -12.57 -0.10 -2.99
C ALA A 279 -11.10 0.27 -3.27
N LEU A 280 -10.47 -0.34 -4.27
CA LEU A 280 -9.08 -0.08 -4.64
C LEU A 280 -8.84 1.41 -4.94
N ASN A 281 -9.69 2.02 -5.77
CA ASN A 281 -9.58 3.44 -6.09
C ASN A 281 -9.77 4.35 -4.86
N THR A 282 -10.72 4.01 -3.99
CA THR A 282 -11.01 4.82 -2.80
C THR A 282 -9.89 4.71 -1.76
N ILE A 283 -9.37 3.50 -1.54
CA ILE A 283 -8.31 3.22 -0.58
C ILE A 283 -7.02 3.87 -1.06
N TRP A 284 -6.61 3.62 -2.31
CA TRP A 284 -5.41 4.22 -2.87
C TRP A 284 -5.44 5.75 -2.82
N LEU A 285 -6.55 6.37 -3.22
CA LEU A 285 -6.65 7.84 -3.28
C LEU A 285 -6.51 8.44 -1.88
N ARG A 286 -7.19 7.85 -0.90
CA ARG A 286 -7.12 8.31 0.50
C ARG A 286 -5.73 8.11 1.10
N LEU A 287 -5.13 6.93 0.88
CA LEU A 287 -3.80 6.60 1.39
C LEU A 287 -2.76 7.55 0.81
N THR A 288 -2.73 7.72 -0.52
CA THR A 288 -1.81 8.62 -1.22
C THR A 288 -1.99 10.06 -0.75
N LEU A 289 -3.23 10.54 -0.63
CA LEU A 289 -3.51 11.89 -0.15
C LEU A 289 -2.98 12.09 1.27
N PHE A 290 -3.22 11.15 2.19
CA PHE A 290 -2.70 11.26 3.55
C PHE A 290 -1.17 11.27 3.58
N TYR A 291 -0.49 10.37 2.87
CA TYR A 291 0.98 10.35 2.85
C TYR A 291 1.58 11.61 2.23
N VAL A 292 1.03 12.11 1.12
CA VAL A 292 1.51 13.34 0.47
C VAL A 292 1.29 14.57 1.35
N VAL A 293 0.09 14.71 1.94
CA VAL A 293 -0.23 15.86 2.80
C VAL A 293 0.56 15.81 4.10
N CYS A 294 0.63 14.66 4.78
CA CYS A 294 1.40 14.51 6.01
C CYS A 294 2.91 14.69 5.76
N GLY A 295 3.43 14.13 4.66
CA GLY A 295 4.80 14.38 4.21
C GLY A 295 5.06 15.86 4.00
N LEU A 296 4.18 16.57 3.30
CA LEU A 296 4.27 18.03 3.15
C LEU A 296 4.28 18.73 4.51
N MET A 297 3.38 18.38 5.44
CA MET A 297 3.31 18.98 6.78
C MET A 297 4.62 18.79 7.58
N VAL A 298 5.26 17.63 7.51
CA VAL A 298 6.58 17.38 8.11
C VAL A 298 7.62 18.32 7.53
N THR A 299 7.66 18.43 6.20
CA THR A 299 8.70 19.19 5.50
C THR A 299 8.62 20.70 5.70
N ILE A 300 7.45 21.24 6.07
CA ILE A 300 7.26 22.67 6.36
C ILE A 300 7.46 23.00 7.85
N THR A 301 7.27 22.03 8.75
CA THR A 301 7.23 22.29 10.20
C THR A 301 8.57 22.01 10.89
N ILE A 302 9.42 21.16 10.31
CA ILE A 302 10.62 20.63 10.98
C ILE A 302 11.87 20.93 10.18
N SER A 303 12.90 21.41 10.87
CA SER A 303 14.23 21.59 10.30
C SER A 303 14.91 20.24 10.10
N PHE A 304 15.46 20.02 8.91
CA PHE A 304 16.29 18.86 8.57
C PHE A 304 17.73 18.96 9.12
N GLN A 305 18.12 20.10 9.73
CA GLN A 305 19.50 20.39 10.12
C GLN A 305 19.89 19.90 11.52
N ASN A 306 18.92 19.49 12.35
CA ASN A 306 19.17 18.99 13.71
C ASN A 306 18.93 17.46 13.77
N PRO A 307 19.91 16.63 13.39
CA PRO A 307 19.75 15.17 13.35
C PRO A 307 19.59 14.52 14.72
N ASP A 308 20.08 15.16 15.80
CA ASP A 308 20.05 14.61 17.16
C ASP A 308 18.63 14.44 17.73
N GLU A 309 17.65 15.15 17.17
CA GLU A 309 16.24 14.99 17.56
C GLU A 309 15.47 14.01 16.67
N GLY A 310 15.91 13.76 15.42
CA GLY A 310 15.07 13.19 14.36
C GLY A 310 15.23 11.71 14.02
N ILE A 311 16.27 11.04 14.50
CA ILE A 311 16.56 9.63 14.11
C ILE A 311 15.77 8.63 14.97
N ASN A 312 15.53 8.95 16.25
CA ASN A 312 14.89 8.05 17.21
C ASN A 312 13.54 8.58 17.74
N ALA A 313 12.91 9.52 17.04
CA ALA A 313 11.63 10.06 17.44
C ALA A 313 10.78 10.45 16.24
N SER A 314 9.46 10.46 16.43
CA SER A 314 8.55 10.87 15.37
C SER A 314 8.74 12.36 15.04
N PRO A 315 8.96 12.75 13.77
CA PRO A 315 9.00 14.14 13.34
C PRO A 315 7.82 14.96 13.88
N TYR A 316 6.61 14.40 13.83
CA TYR A 316 5.39 15.08 14.29
C TYR A 316 5.43 15.44 15.79
N MET A 317 5.99 14.56 16.61
CA MET A 317 6.18 14.83 18.03
C MET A 317 7.23 15.93 18.24
N ILE A 318 8.34 15.90 17.49
CA ILE A 318 9.40 16.92 17.53
C ILE A 318 8.82 18.28 17.14
N ALA A 319 7.98 18.34 16.10
CA ALA A 319 7.30 19.56 15.70
C ALA A 319 6.50 20.19 16.86
N PHE A 320 5.73 19.39 17.61
CA PHE A 320 4.95 19.90 18.75
C PHE A 320 5.80 20.29 19.95
N ARG A 321 6.89 19.57 20.20
CA ARG A 321 7.86 19.93 21.23
C ARG A 321 8.51 21.28 20.90
N ASN A 322 8.95 21.47 19.66
CA ASN A 322 9.60 22.69 19.18
C ASN A 322 8.61 23.86 19.07
N ALA A 323 7.32 23.57 18.85
CA ALA A 323 6.24 24.54 18.92
C ALA A 323 5.90 24.97 20.37
N GLY A 324 6.42 24.29 21.40
CA GLY A 324 6.14 24.59 22.80
C GLY A 324 4.80 24.03 23.29
N ILE A 325 4.28 22.96 22.67
CA ILE A 325 2.99 22.34 22.99
C ILE A 325 3.20 20.90 23.48
N PRO A 326 3.74 20.69 24.69
CA PRO A 326 4.12 19.36 25.17
C PRO A 326 2.92 18.39 25.31
N GLY A 327 1.73 18.90 25.62
CA GLY A 327 0.51 18.08 25.70
C GLY A 327 0.18 17.38 24.37
N LEU A 328 0.31 18.09 23.24
CA LEU A 328 0.11 17.50 21.91
C LEU A 328 1.22 16.52 21.55
N ALA A 329 2.45 16.75 22.00
CA ALA A 329 3.56 15.82 21.81
C ALA A 329 3.28 14.47 22.51
N HIS A 330 2.85 14.49 23.78
CA HIS A 330 2.49 13.27 24.51
C HIS A 330 1.28 12.54 23.89
N ALA A 331 0.24 13.28 23.50
CA ALA A 331 -0.93 12.70 22.87
C ALA A 331 -0.59 12.06 21.51
N THR A 332 0.26 12.72 20.72
CA THR A 332 0.74 12.17 19.44
C THR A 332 1.54 10.91 19.64
N ASN A 333 2.46 10.89 20.60
CA ASN A 333 3.24 9.71 20.90
C ASN A 333 2.36 8.53 21.36
N ALA A 334 1.30 8.81 22.14
CA ALA A 334 0.31 7.80 22.53
C ALA A 334 -0.48 7.24 21.35
N VAL A 335 -0.92 8.08 20.41
CA VAL A 335 -1.61 7.61 19.20
C VAL A 335 -0.67 6.84 18.29
N ILE A 336 0.58 7.26 18.15
CA ILE A 336 1.58 6.50 17.38
C ILE A 336 1.80 5.12 18.01
N PHE A 337 1.94 5.04 19.33
CA PHE A 337 2.05 3.77 20.04
C PHE A 337 0.89 2.82 19.72
N ILE A 338 -0.34 3.34 19.81
CA ILE A 338 -1.55 2.60 19.43
C ILE A 338 -1.52 2.22 17.95
N SER A 339 -1.07 3.13 17.08
CA SER A 339 -1.00 2.92 15.64
C SER A 339 -0.12 1.74 15.27
N VAL A 340 1.10 1.71 15.83
CA VAL A 340 2.12 0.68 15.58
C VAL A 340 1.68 -0.65 16.17
N ALA A 341 1.27 -0.70 17.43
CA ALA A 341 0.82 -1.95 18.08
C ALA A 341 -0.39 -2.60 17.38
N SER A 342 -1.27 -1.77 16.80
CA SER A 342 -2.41 -2.21 16.01
C SER A 342 -1.99 -2.76 14.64
N SER A 343 -1.06 -2.08 13.95
CA SER A 343 -0.50 -2.54 12.67
C SER A 343 0.34 -3.82 12.81
N GLU A 344 1.01 -4.05 13.94
CA GLU A 344 1.75 -5.29 14.22
C GLU A 344 0.87 -6.54 14.29
N ASN A 345 -0.35 -6.37 14.80
CA ASN A 345 -1.26 -7.47 15.02
C ASN A 345 -2.12 -7.79 13.78
N ALA A 346 -2.18 -6.88 12.81
CA ALA A 346 -2.90 -7.02 11.54
C ALA A 346 -2.08 -7.83 10.52
#